data_AF-A0A7S1M6C3-F1
#
_entry.id   AF-A0A7S1M6C3-F1
#
_cell.length_a   1.000
_cell.length_b   1.000
_cell.length_c   1.000
_cell.angle_alpha   90.00
_cell.angle_beta   90.00
_cell.angle_gamma   90.00
#
_symmetry.space_group_name_H-M   'P 1'
#
loop_
_entity.id
_entity.type
_entity.pdbx_description
1 polymer ?
#
loop_
_entity_poly.entity_id
_entity_poly.type
_entity_poly.pdbx_seq_one_letter_code
_entity_poly.pdbx_strand_id
1 'polypeptide(L)'
;RGCSDHRGARSVCQVRSPAAQWSPVALQMSGTTVHWRPNETSLSRSSFNAIVSRKSADVPEILMRENSMGQKAMMGPDWEPSGLVSRQIAEAMTSKRTGRSASQPPAK
;
A
#
# COMPACT_ATOMS: atom_id res chain seq x y z
N ARG A 1 53.03 14.07 -7.69
CA ARG A 1 52.82 13.09 -6.60
C ARG A 1 51.43 12.51 -6.83
N GLY A 2 51.37 11.28 -7.34
CA GLY A 2 50.17 10.71 -7.95
C GLY A 2 49.11 10.30 -6.93
N CYS A 3 47.85 10.54 -7.28
CA CYS A 3 46.69 9.94 -6.62
C CYS A 3 46.47 8.55 -7.22
N SER A 4 46.72 7.51 -6.43
CA SER A 4 46.40 6.13 -6.79
C SER A 4 44.94 5.85 -6.53
N ASP A 5 44.22 5.50 -7.60
CA ASP A 5 42.92 4.83 -7.60
C ASP A 5 42.94 3.54 -6.77
N HIS A 6 41.95 3.37 -5.89
CA HIS A 6 41.59 2.06 -5.34
C HIS A 6 40.22 1.64 -5.87
N ARG A 7 40.25 0.89 -6.98
CA ARG A 7 39.19 0.00 -7.45
C ARG A 7 39.29 -1.35 -6.73
N GLY A 8 38.16 -1.92 -6.34
CA GLY A 8 38.00 -3.32 -5.92
C GLY A 8 37.27 -3.43 -4.58
N ALA A 9 36.29 -4.30 -4.35
CA ALA A 9 35.68 -5.35 -5.15
C ALA A 9 34.24 -5.48 -4.65
N ARG A 10 33.26 -5.52 -5.57
CA ARG A 10 31.87 -5.79 -5.21
C ARG A 10 31.73 -7.30 -4.98
N SER A 11 31.67 -7.70 -3.72
CA SER A 11 31.29 -9.04 -3.29
C SER A 11 29.85 -9.30 -3.73
N VAL A 12 29.66 -10.21 -4.68
CA VAL A 12 28.34 -10.65 -5.11
C VAL A 12 27.86 -11.68 -4.09
N CYS A 13 27.01 -11.24 -3.15
CA CYS A 13 26.29 -12.16 -2.28
C CYS A 13 25.29 -12.97 -3.12
N GLN A 14 25.67 -14.19 -3.49
CA GLN A 14 24.81 -15.17 -4.12
C GLN A 14 23.77 -15.64 -3.10
N VAL A 15 22.59 -15.03 -3.12
CA VAL A 15 21.42 -15.49 -2.36
C VAL A 15 20.94 -16.79 -3.02
N ARG A 16 21.29 -17.93 -2.42
CA ARG A 16 20.69 -19.23 -2.74
C ARG A 16 19.25 -19.22 -2.26
N SER A 17 18.30 -19.10 -3.18
CA SER A 17 16.88 -19.31 -2.89
C SER A 17 16.64 -20.81 -2.65
N PRO A 18 16.13 -21.25 -1.48
CA PRO A 18 15.65 -22.61 -1.31
C PRO A 18 14.37 -22.76 -2.14
N ALA A 19 14.33 -23.77 -3.01
CA ALA A 19 13.12 -24.17 -3.70
C ALA A 19 12.06 -24.54 -2.65
N ALA A 20 11.03 -23.72 -2.55
CA ALA A 20 9.90 -23.98 -1.67
C ALA A 20 9.14 -25.20 -2.20
N GLN A 21 9.36 -26.35 -1.55
CA GLN A 21 8.57 -27.55 -1.74
C GLN A 21 7.21 -27.31 -1.07
N TRP A 22 6.20 -27.02 -1.88
CA TRP A 22 4.83 -26.88 -1.43
C TRP A 22 4.20 -28.28 -1.35
N SER A 23 4.16 -28.86 -0.16
CA SER A 23 3.33 -30.03 0.11
C SER A 23 1.88 -29.57 0.33
N PRO A 24 0.88 -30.09 -0.41
CA PRO A 24 -0.51 -29.76 -0.16
C PRO A 24 -0.96 -30.43 1.14
N VAL A 25 -1.06 -29.65 2.21
CA VAL A 25 -1.77 -30.09 3.41
C VAL A 25 -3.25 -30.10 3.06
N ALA A 26 -3.86 -31.29 3.06
CA ALA A 26 -5.30 -31.45 2.90
C ALA A 26 -5.99 -30.77 4.10
N LEU A 27 -6.40 -29.52 3.91
CA LEU A 27 -7.18 -28.78 4.89
C LEU A 27 -8.57 -29.39 4.97
N GLN A 28 -8.78 -30.20 5.99
CA GLN A 28 -10.09 -30.66 6.43
C GLN A 28 -10.89 -29.42 6.86
N MET A 29 -11.70 -28.89 5.93
CA MET A 29 -12.53 -27.71 6.15
C MET A 29 -13.71 -28.10 7.05
N SER A 30 -13.49 -28.11 8.37
CA SER A 30 -14.58 -28.01 9.34
C SER A 30 -15.32 -26.71 9.04
N GLY A 31 -16.57 -26.83 8.57
CA GLY A 31 -17.38 -25.70 8.11
C GLY A 31 -17.69 -24.71 9.22
N THR A 32 -16.76 -23.80 9.49
CA THR A 32 -16.98 -22.63 10.32
C THR A 32 -17.54 -21.55 9.39
N THR A 33 -18.79 -21.13 9.64
CA THR A 33 -19.30 -19.93 9.02
C THR A 33 -18.51 -18.75 9.57
N VAL A 34 -17.77 -18.04 8.72
CA VAL A 34 -17.08 -16.80 9.10
C VAL A 34 -18.16 -15.79 9.51
N HIS A 35 -18.34 -15.59 10.81
CA HIS A 35 -19.19 -14.53 11.34
C HIS A 35 -18.34 -13.27 11.43
N TRP A 36 -18.65 -12.27 10.61
CA TRP A 36 -17.96 -10.98 10.67
C TRP A 36 -18.32 -10.28 11.98
N ARG A 37 -17.37 -10.12 12.90
CA ARG A 37 -17.60 -9.30 14.09
C ARG A 37 -17.45 -7.81 13.74
N PRO A 38 -18.33 -6.92 14.25
CA PRO A 38 -18.19 -5.48 14.04
C PRO A 38 -16.86 -4.89 14.53
N ASN A 39 -16.19 -5.61 15.43
CA ASN A 39 -14.92 -5.20 16.05
C ASN A 39 -13.70 -5.79 15.33
N GLU A 40 -13.87 -6.52 14.23
CA GLU A 40 -12.74 -7.00 13.44
C GLU A 40 -12.09 -5.86 12.66
N THR A 41 -10.81 -5.63 12.92
CA THR A 41 -9.98 -4.63 12.22
C THR A 41 -9.86 -4.91 10.72
N SER A 42 -10.02 -6.17 10.30
CA SER A 42 -10.05 -6.59 8.89
C SER A 42 -11.25 -6.06 8.11
N LEU A 43 -12.34 -5.66 8.78
CA LEU A 43 -13.56 -5.11 8.16
C LEU A 43 -13.80 -3.66 8.60
N SER A 44 -12.75 -2.83 8.60
CA SER A 44 -12.95 -1.39 8.75
C SER A 44 -13.94 -0.89 7.71
N ARG A 45 -14.77 0.09 8.09
CA ARG A 45 -15.82 0.66 7.23
C ARG A 45 -15.25 1.13 5.89
N SER A 46 -14.01 1.61 5.89
CA SER A 46 -13.26 2.03 4.71
C SER A 46 -13.00 0.87 3.74
N SER A 47 -12.57 -0.29 4.25
CA SER A 47 -12.35 -1.51 3.45
C SER A 47 -13.66 -2.04 2.85
N PHE A 48 -14.74 -2.05 3.64
CA PHE A 48 -16.06 -2.43 3.14
C PHE A 48 -16.53 -1.51 2.00
N ASN A 49 -16.41 -0.19 2.19
CA ASN A 49 -16.79 0.79 1.16
C ASN A 49 -15.96 0.63 -0.11
N ALA A 50 -14.66 0.32 0.00
CA ALA A 50 -13.80 0.05 -1.15
C ALA A 50 -14.26 -1.20 -1.93
N ILE A 51 -14.59 -2.29 -1.22
CA ILE A 51 -15.12 -3.53 -1.81
C ILE A 51 -16.44 -3.26 -2.54
N VAL A 52 -17.39 -2.59 -1.89
CA VAL A 52 -18.72 -2.30 -2.48
C VAL A 52 -18.61 -1.36 -3.67
N SER A 53 -17.75 -0.34 -3.59
CA SER A 53 -17.53 0.60 -4.69
C SER A 53 -16.65 0.05 -5.81
N ARG A 54 -16.10 -1.17 -5.66
CA ARG A 54 -15.12 -1.79 -6.57
C ARG A 54 -13.90 -0.89 -6.82
N LYS A 55 -13.49 -0.12 -5.81
CA LYS A 55 -12.31 0.74 -5.84
C LYS A 55 -11.22 0.16 -4.96
N SER A 56 -9.97 0.40 -5.33
CA SER A 56 -8.84 0.07 -4.46
C SER A 56 -8.87 0.92 -3.19
N ALA A 57 -8.73 0.29 -2.03
CA ALA A 57 -8.58 1.00 -0.77
C ALA A 57 -7.17 1.60 -0.66
N ASP A 58 -7.09 2.89 -0.35
CA ASP A 58 -5.82 3.54 -0.06
C ASP A 58 -5.49 3.38 1.42
N VAL A 59 -4.76 2.29 1.74
CA VAL A 59 -4.44 1.92 3.12
C VAL A 59 -3.68 3.03 3.87
N PRO A 60 -2.63 3.66 3.29
CA PRO A 60 -1.97 4.79 3.95
C PRO A 60 -2.91 5.95 4.27
N GLU A 61 -3.80 6.33 3.35
CA GLU A 61 -4.77 7.42 3.58
C GLU A 61 -5.72 7.09 4.73
N ILE A 62 -6.25 5.87 4.76
CA ILE A 62 -7.17 5.40 5.81
C ILE A 62 -6.47 5.47 7.17
N LEU A 63 -5.25 4.93 7.26
CA LEU A 63 -4.47 4.90 8.50
C LEU A 63 -4.16 6.31 9.01
N MET A 64 -3.81 7.24 8.10
CA MET A 64 -3.58 8.64 8.46
C MET A 64 -4.85 9.31 8.98
N ARG A 65 -6.01 9.10 8.33
CA ARG A 65 -7.28 9.68 8.79
C ARG A 65 -7.71 9.13 10.15
N GLU A 66 -7.54 7.84 10.37
CA GLU A 66 -7.87 7.19 11.64
C GLU A 66 -6.99 7.74 12.77
N ASN A 67 -5.68 7.85 12.55
CA ASN A 67 -4.76 8.39 13.55
C ASN A 67 -4.98 9.89 13.84
N SER A 68 -5.46 10.65 12.86
CA SER A 68 -5.66 12.10 12.98
C SER A 68 -7.10 12.50 13.33
N MET A 69 -8.00 11.55 13.59
CA MET A 69 -9.42 11.82 13.83
C MET A 69 -9.65 12.71 15.07
N GLY A 70 -8.94 12.46 16.17
CA GLY A 70 -9.04 13.26 17.39
C GLY A 70 -8.52 14.69 17.21
N GLN A 71 -7.41 14.86 16.49
CA GLN A 71 -6.87 16.20 16.16
C GLN A 71 -7.83 16.98 15.27
N LYS A 72 -8.43 16.32 14.27
CA LYS A 72 -9.42 16.95 13.40
C LYS A 72 -10.65 17.42 14.18
N ALA A 73 -11.10 16.65 15.18
CA ALA A 73 -12.20 17.06 16.05
C ALA A 73 -11.88 18.32 16.87
N MET A 74 -10.63 18.50 17.30
CA MET A 74 -10.19 19.67 18.07
C MET A 74 -9.93 20.91 17.20
N MET A 75 -9.31 20.72 16.03
CA MET A 75 -8.85 21.82 15.17
C MET A 75 -9.93 22.32 14.20
N GLY A 76 -11.02 21.55 14.02
CA GLY A 76 -12.14 21.89 13.16
C GLY A 76 -12.10 21.22 11.78
N PRO A 77 -13.12 21.48 10.94
CA PRO A 77 -13.32 20.77 9.67
C PRO A 77 -12.23 21.07 8.64
N ASP A 78 -11.63 22.27 8.69
CA ASP A 78 -10.63 22.74 7.72
C ASP A 78 -9.23 22.19 8.00
N TRP A 79 -9.03 21.54 9.15
CA TRP A 79 -7.74 20.96 9.49
C TRP A 79 -7.54 19.60 8.80
N GLU A 80 -6.38 19.45 8.16
CA GLU A 80 -5.94 18.20 7.54
C GLU A 80 -4.53 17.81 8.01
N PRO A 81 -4.24 16.51 8.16
CA PRO A 81 -2.90 16.05 8.50
C PRO A 81 -1.91 16.31 7.35
N SER A 82 -0.70 16.74 7.71
CA SER A 82 0.34 17.19 6.77
C SER A 82 0.71 16.17 5.68
N GLY A 83 0.65 14.87 5.98
CA GLY A 83 0.92 13.83 5.00
C GLY A 83 -0.17 13.69 3.93
N LEU A 84 -1.44 13.99 4.24
CA LEU A 84 -2.51 14.02 3.22
C LEU A 84 -2.31 15.21 2.29
N VAL A 85 -1.97 16.39 2.83
CA VAL A 85 -1.67 17.59 2.04
C VAL A 85 -0.48 17.35 1.11
N SER A 86 0.60 16.78 1.64
CA SER A 86 1.80 16.46 0.85
C SER A 86 1.49 15.51 -0.30
N ARG A 87 0.61 14.54 -0.06
CA ARG A 87 0.18 13.58 -1.07
C ARG A 87 -0.68 14.21 -2.16
N GLN A 88 -1.65 15.05 -1.79
CA GLN A 88 -2.45 15.81 -2.75
C GLN A 88 -1.55 16.69 -3.65
N ILE A 89 -0.54 17.33 -3.07
CA ILE A 89 0.44 18.12 -3.82
C ILE A 89 1.26 17.23 -4.77
N ALA A 90 1.74 16.08 -4.29
CA ALA A 90 2.48 15.12 -5.12
C ALA A 90 1.63 14.57 -6.27
N GLU A 91 0.36 14.23 -6.03
CA GLU A 91 -0.59 13.78 -7.04
C GLU A 91 -0.89 14.88 -8.06
N ALA A 92 -1.07 16.13 -7.63
CA ALA A 92 -1.25 17.26 -8.54
C ALA A 92 -0.03 17.54 -9.42
N MET A 93 1.18 17.38 -8.87
CA MET A 93 2.43 17.54 -9.63
C MET A 93 2.68 16.40 -10.61
N THR A 94 2.33 15.17 -10.24
CA THR A 94 2.58 13.97 -11.06
C THR A 94 1.49 13.73 -12.11
N SER A 95 0.22 14.00 -11.81
CA SER A 95 -0.91 13.82 -12.73
C SER A 95 -0.83 14.71 -13.97
N LYS A 96 -0.22 15.90 -13.85
CA LYS A 96 0.04 16.78 -15.00
C LYS A 96 1.04 16.18 -16.00
N ARG A 97 1.90 15.24 -15.59
CA ARG A 97 2.88 14.59 -16.46
C ARG A 97 2.31 13.38 -17.23
N THR A 98 1.28 12.73 -16.71
CA THR A 98 0.70 11.51 -17.29
C THR A 98 -0.41 11.76 -18.32
N GLY A 99 -0.61 13.00 -18.76
CA GLY A 99 -1.45 13.36 -19.91
C GLY A 99 -0.99 12.83 -21.28
N ARG A 100 -0.06 11.86 -21.33
CA ARG A 100 0.29 11.09 -22.54
C ARG A 100 0.22 9.60 -22.20
N SER A 101 -0.54 8.87 -23.03
CA SER A 101 -0.59 7.40 -23.16
C SER A 101 -1.45 6.54 -22.22
N ALA A 102 -2.66 6.96 -21.86
CA ALA A 102 -3.71 6.04 -21.38
C ALA A 102 -4.54 5.45 -22.54
N SER A 103 -3.90 5.10 -23.67
CA SER A 103 -4.56 4.52 -24.85
C SER A 103 -3.87 3.25 -25.38
N GLN A 104 -3.41 2.37 -24.49
CA GLN A 104 -3.00 1.05 -24.95
C GLN A 104 -3.39 -0.03 -23.94
N PRO A 105 -4.48 -0.79 -24.17
CA PRO A 105 -4.71 -2.04 -23.47
C PRO A 105 -3.58 -3.03 -23.82
N PRO A 106 -3.20 -3.92 -22.89
CA PRO A 106 -2.21 -4.96 -23.19
C PRO A 106 -2.73 -5.83 -24.34
N ALA A 107 -1.94 -5.92 -25.41
CA ALA A 107 -2.17 -6.91 -26.47
C ALA A 107 -2.04 -8.32 -25.85
N LYS A 108 -2.93 -9.20 -26.30
CA LYS A 108 -3.14 -10.58 -25.81
C LYS A 108 -1.87 -11.41 -25.77
#